data_AF-A0A183D5F5-F1
#
_entry.id   AF-A0A183D5F5-F1
#
_cell.length_a   1.000
_cell.length_b   1.000
_cell.length_c   1.000
_cell.angle_alpha   90.00
_cell.angle_beta   90.00
_cell.angle_gamma   90.00
#
_symmetry.space_group_name_H-M   'P 1'
#
loop_
_entity.id
_entity.type
_entity.pdbx_description
1 polymer ?
#
loop_
_entity_poly.entity_id
_entity_poly.type
_entity_poly.pdbx_seq_one_letter_code
_entity_poly.pdbx_strand_id
1 'polypeptide(L)'
;MPLLMHQKIRCRMTNRNSTQSFLVFSKSRLCPVKGQSIPRLELSAALIGCRALNFVVRQAQQPTELHIWSDSLCVLHWIESVKPNPERFVENRLIETRKSSTVFHYVSSSHNPADIATRWILPHDLKNEQLYWTGPTWLAKEKVEWPQWSPSRRTEHHELETKILSIQDKEVNLGIQREVVEIKKYAIHELFDVNRYGSWYKYLHVIIYVLRFIKLTSSNKVGSTKQVSSSGVITPEESKIAEKIAFREVQNSVENKTEEKEKWQLCKDIPQGRSTVKKAIKDCMFCKRWLAKPFCLPLMPPCLTTRVNSIHTLQYVGLDYLNPINIRDGNAIQKRWICLFTCLSARAVHLKLSAEAFLHCLRRFVARRCVPKEIISDNASQFTFVQKTIESYCSKQRIKWKFITEHAP
;
A
#
# COMPACT_ATOMS: atom_id res chain seq x y z
N MET A 1 -4.73 1.01 2.40
CA MET A 1 -4.98 1.24 3.83
C MET A 1 -4.53 0.02 4.62
N PRO A 2 -3.91 0.18 5.81
CA PRO A 2 -3.54 -0.97 6.62
C PRO A 2 -4.81 -1.62 7.19
N LEU A 3 -4.96 -2.92 6.97
CA LEU A 3 -5.97 -3.73 7.66
C LEU A 3 -5.68 -3.68 9.19
N LEU A 4 -6.73 -3.71 10.00
CA LEU A 4 -6.65 -3.67 11.47
C LEU A 4 -7.27 -4.93 12.06
N MET A 5 -6.58 -5.57 13.00
CA MET A 5 -7.16 -6.61 13.85
C MET A 5 -7.55 -5.98 15.18
N HIS A 6 -8.83 -6.03 15.56
CA HIS A 6 -9.33 -5.52 16.84
C HIS A 6 -9.94 -6.65 17.66
N GLN A 7 -9.70 -6.65 18.97
CA GLN A 7 -10.28 -7.60 19.92
C GLN A 7 -10.93 -6.83 21.07
N LYS A 8 -12.12 -7.27 21.48
CA LYS A 8 -12.81 -6.78 22.67
C LYS A 8 -13.15 -7.96 23.57
N ILE A 9 -12.81 -7.85 24.85
CA ILE A 9 -13.13 -8.84 25.88
C ILE A 9 -14.13 -8.23 26.83
N ARG A 10 -15.21 -8.97 27.05
CA ARG A 10 -16.28 -8.60 27.96
C ARG A 10 -16.37 -9.60 29.10
N CYS A 11 -16.62 -9.10 30.30
CA CYS A 11 -17.01 -9.90 31.44
C CYS A 11 -18.54 -9.90 31.52
N ARG A 12 -19.15 -11.09 31.52
CA ARG A 12 -20.58 -11.27 31.77
C ARG A 12 -20.76 -11.68 33.22
N MET A 13 -21.54 -10.92 33.97
CA MET A 13 -21.88 -11.21 35.36
C MET A 13 -23.38 -11.48 35.46
N THR A 14 -23.73 -12.63 36.04
CA THR A 14 -25.12 -13.02 36.30
C THR A 14 -25.36 -13.02 37.80
N ASN A 15 -26.18 -12.07 38.25
CA ASN A 15 -26.71 -12.05 39.61
C ASN A 15 -28.13 -12.65 39.61
N ARG A 16 -28.70 -12.93 40.80
CA ARG A 16 -30.03 -13.55 40.95
C ARG A 16 -31.15 -12.87 40.13
N ASN A 17 -31.06 -11.57 39.87
CA ASN A 17 -32.12 -10.78 39.23
C ASN A 17 -31.70 -10.11 37.91
N SER A 18 -30.42 -10.19 37.50
CA SER A 18 -29.93 -9.46 36.33
C SER A 18 -28.64 -10.04 35.77
N THR A 19 -28.56 -10.11 34.44
CA THR A 19 -27.32 -10.40 33.71
C THR A 19 -26.83 -9.12 33.05
N GLN A 20 -25.56 -8.77 33.28
CA GLN A 20 -24.93 -7.59 32.69
C GLN A 20 -23.61 -7.96 32.02
N SER A 21 -23.26 -7.21 30.97
CA SER A 21 -21.99 -7.38 30.25
C SER A 21 -21.18 -6.08 30.30
N PHE A 22 -19.90 -6.20 30.67
CA PHE A 22 -19.00 -5.06 30.83
C PHE A 22 -17.78 -5.25 29.94
N LEU A 23 -17.39 -4.19 29.22
CA LEU A 23 -16.13 -4.17 28.49
C LEU A 23 -14.98 -4.05 29.49
N VAL A 24 -14.09 -5.05 29.53
CA VAL A 24 -12.95 -5.08 30.47
C VAL A 24 -11.60 -4.91 29.78
N PHE A 25 -11.52 -5.23 28.50
CA PHE A 25 -10.29 -5.07 27.73
C PHE A 25 -10.58 -4.88 26.24
N SER A 26 -9.80 -4.03 25.59
CA SER A 26 -9.80 -3.88 24.13
C SER A 26 -8.39 -3.68 23.61
N LYS A 27 -8.06 -4.27 22.46
CA LYS A 27 -6.76 -4.11 21.84
C LYS A 27 -6.87 -4.07 20.33
N SER A 28 -6.12 -3.15 19.72
CA SER A 28 -5.96 -3.05 18.27
C SER A 28 -4.55 -3.42 17.86
N ARG A 29 -4.39 -4.04 16.70
CA ARG A 29 -3.10 -4.33 16.09
C ARG A 29 -3.15 -4.07 14.59
N LEU A 30 -2.18 -3.32 14.08
CA LEU A 30 -2.00 -3.13 12.64
C LEU A 30 -1.59 -4.45 11.98
N CYS A 31 -2.16 -4.73 10.81
CA CYS A 31 -1.79 -5.91 10.04
C CYS A 31 -0.33 -5.84 9.54
N PRO A 32 0.37 -7.00 9.43
CA PRO A 32 1.75 -7.04 8.96
C PRO A 32 1.91 -6.49 7.54
N VAL A 33 3.00 -5.74 7.31
CA VAL A 33 3.30 -5.09 6.01
C VAL A 33 3.54 -6.09 4.88
N LYS A 34 3.99 -7.31 5.20
CA LYS A 34 4.37 -8.34 4.20
C LYS A 34 3.19 -8.98 3.44
N GLY A 35 1.95 -8.55 3.69
CA GLY A 35 0.76 -9.12 3.06
C GLY A 35 0.44 -10.51 3.62
N GLN A 36 -0.77 -10.67 4.13
CA GLN A 36 -1.33 -11.98 4.50
C GLN A 36 -2.74 -12.05 3.91
N SER A 37 -3.21 -13.26 3.64
CA SER A 37 -4.59 -13.45 3.22
C SER A 37 -5.57 -13.12 4.35
N ILE A 38 -6.80 -12.81 3.98
CA ILE A 38 -7.87 -12.53 4.94
C ILE A 38 -8.06 -13.70 5.91
N PRO A 39 -8.18 -14.97 5.49
CA PRO A 39 -8.33 -16.10 6.42
C PRO A 39 -7.18 -16.23 7.43
N ARG A 40 -5.93 -15.98 7.02
CA ARG A 40 -4.77 -16.00 7.94
C ARG A 40 -4.78 -14.85 8.94
N LEU A 41 -5.26 -13.68 8.53
CA LEU A 41 -5.45 -12.53 9.40
C LEU A 41 -6.56 -12.80 10.41
N GLU A 42 -7.70 -13.33 9.97
CA GLU A 42 -8.81 -13.71 10.86
C GLU A 42 -8.39 -14.80 11.86
N LEU A 43 -7.65 -15.82 11.42
CA LEU A 43 -7.10 -16.84 12.32
C LEU A 43 -6.12 -16.24 13.33
N SER A 44 -5.30 -15.29 12.89
CA SER A 44 -4.40 -14.57 13.78
C SER A 44 -5.17 -13.69 14.77
N ALA A 45 -6.27 -13.07 14.37
CA ALA A 45 -7.15 -12.31 15.24
C ALA A 45 -7.79 -13.20 16.32
N ALA A 46 -8.27 -14.39 15.94
CA ALA A 46 -8.81 -15.39 16.88
C ALA A 46 -7.75 -15.81 17.92
N LEU A 47 -6.53 -16.14 17.48
CA LEU A 47 -5.44 -16.48 18.39
C LEU A 47 -5.05 -15.33 19.33
N ILE A 48 -4.99 -14.09 18.81
CA ILE A 48 -4.75 -12.91 19.65
C ILE A 48 -5.88 -12.76 20.68
N GLY A 49 -7.13 -13.05 20.28
CA GLY A 49 -8.29 -13.13 21.17
C GLY A 49 -8.06 -14.10 22.33
N CYS A 50 -7.65 -15.35 22.04
CA CYS A 50 -7.31 -16.34 23.07
C CYS A 50 -6.22 -15.86 24.03
N ARG A 51 -5.14 -15.27 23.49
CA ARG A 51 -4.03 -14.76 24.31
C ARG A 51 -4.47 -13.60 25.19
N ALA A 52 -5.25 -12.67 24.65
CA ALA A 52 -5.80 -11.55 25.38
C ALA A 52 -6.78 -12.03 26.47
N LEU A 53 -7.61 -13.03 26.17
CA LEU A 53 -8.53 -13.62 27.15
C LEU A 53 -7.76 -14.28 28.29
N ASN A 54 -6.76 -15.10 27.98
CA ASN A 54 -5.89 -15.70 28.99
C ASN A 54 -5.16 -14.64 29.84
N PHE A 55 -4.70 -13.55 29.22
CA PHE A 55 -4.14 -12.41 29.97
C PHE A 55 -5.15 -11.82 30.95
N VAL A 56 -6.36 -11.52 30.52
CA VAL A 56 -7.41 -10.95 31.39
C VAL A 56 -7.78 -11.93 32.52
N VAL A 57 -7.93 -13.22 32.20
CA VAL A 57 -8.25 -14.27 33.18
C VAL A 57 -7.18 -14.38 34.27
N ARG A 58 -5.89 -14.19 33.93
CA ARG A 58 -4.80 -14.18 34.92
C ARG A 58 -4.83 -12.98 35.86
N GLN A 59 -5.44 -11.87 35.46
CA GLN A 59 -5.52 -10.63 36.25
C GLN A 59 -6.83 -10.51 37.03
N ALA A 60 -7.83 -11.34 36.73
CA ALA A 60 -9.15 -11.34 37.34
C ALA A 60 -9.42 -12.64 38.11
N GLN A 61 -10.53 -12.71 38.85
CA GLN A 61 -11.01 -13.98 39.38
C GLN A 61 -11.31 -14.95 38.24
N GLN A 62 -11.02 -16.24 38.43
CA GLN A 62 -11.21 -17.26 37.40
C GLN A 62 -12.69 -17.32 37.00
N PRO A 63 -13.03 -17.01 35.73
CA PRO A 63 -14.41 -17.09 35.27
C PRO A 63 -14.82 -18.55 35.11
N THR A 64 -16.11 -18.82 35.30
CA THR A 64 -16.69 -20.16 35.16
C THR A 64 -16.58 -20.70 33.73
N GLU A 65 -16.72 -19.82 32.74
CA GLU A 65 -16.70 -20.19 31.32
C GLU A 65 -15.98 -19.14 30.48
N LEU A 66 -15.35 -19.59 29.40
CA LEU A 66 -14.64 -18.77 28.44
C LEU A 66 -15.27 -18.94 27.06
N HIS A 67 -15.64 -17.82 26.44
CA HIS A 67 -16.24 -17.81 25.11
C HIS A 67 -15.53 -16.82 24.18
N ILE A 68 -15.30 -17.22 22.93
CA ILE A 68 -14.83 -16.35 21.85
C ILE A 68 -15.85 -16.38 20.72
N TRP A 69 -16.23 -15.19 20.25
CA TRP A 69 -17.14 -14.99 19.14
C TRP A 69 -16.34 -14.48 17.93
N SER A 70 -16.52 -15.13 16.78
CA SER A 70 -15.87 -14.78 15.51
C SER A 70 -16.93 -14.65 14.41
N ASP A 71 -16.78 -13.68 13.53
CA ASP A 71 -17.58 -13.55 12.31
C ASP A 71 -16.94 -14.24 11.09
N SER A 72 -15.78 -14.84 11.28
CA SER A 72 -15.09 -15.62 10.26
C SER A 72 -15.45 -17.11 10.35
N LEU A 73 -16.43 -17.54 9.52
CA LEU A 73 -16.82 -18.95 9.43
C LEU A 73 -15.66 -19.86 9.04
N CYS A 74 -14.77 -19.44 8.14
CA CYS A 74 -13.64 -20.26 7.72
C CYS A 74 -12.69 -20.56 8.89
N VAL A 75 -12.47 -19.59 9.79
CA VAL A 75 -11.64 -19.76 10.99
C VAL A 75 -12.31 -20.71 11.98
N LEU A 76 -13.62 -20.60 12.19
CA LEU A 76 -14.35 -21.50 13.08
C LEU A 76 -14.27 -22.95 12.60
N HIS A 77 -14.47 -23.19 11.30
CA HIS A 77 -14.31 -24.52 10.70
C HIS A 77 -12.87 -25.04 10.85
N TRP A 78 -11.85 -24.19 10.68
CA TRP A 78 -10.47 -24.59 10.92
C TRP A 78 -10.23 -24.96 12.38
N ILE A 79 -10.80 -24.24 13.34
CA ILE A 79 -10.63 -24.53 14.77
C ILE A 79 -11.27 -25.87 15.13
N GLU A 80 -12.48 -26.14 14.62
CA GLU A 80 -13.21 -27.39 14.87
C GLU A 80 -12.66 -28.60 14.09
N SER A 81 -12.01 -28.37 12.95
CA SER A 81 -11.47 -29.44 12.12
C SER A 81 -10.44 -30.28 12.89
N VAL A 82 -10.73 -31.56 13.11
CA VAL A 82 -9.79 -32.50 13.75
C VAL A 82 -8.61 -32.87 12.82
N LYS A 83 -8.73 -32.60 11.52
CA LYS A 83 -7.68 -32.87 10.54
C LYS A 83 -6.54 -31.84 10.67
N PRO A 84 -5.27 -32.26 10.68
CA PRO A 84 -4.12 -31.36 10.60
C PRO A 84 -4.19 -30.53 9.32
N ASN A 85 -3.90 -29.23 9.43
CA ASN A 85 -3.80 -28.36 8.27
C ASN A 85 -2.43 -28.55 7.59
N PRO A 86 -2.37 -28.75 6.27
CA PRO A 86 -1.10 -28.92 5.56
C PRO A 86 -0.20 -27.70 5.62
N GLU A 87 -0.74 -26.51 5.90
CA GLU A 87 0.04 -25.28 6.03
C GLU A 87 0.53 -25.06 7.47
N ARG A 88 1.86 -25.09 7.65
CA ARG A 88 2.51 -24.90 8.97
C ARG A 88 2.10 -23.62 9.70
N PHE A 89 1.91 -22.49 9.00
CA PHE A 89 1.54 -21.22 9.63
C PHE A 89 0.14 -21.29 10.25
N VAL A 90 -0.81 -21.89 9.54
CA VAL A 90 -2.19 -22.11 9.98
C VAL A 90 -2.20 -23.16 11.10
N GLU A 91 -1.54 -24.29 10.89
CA GLU A 91 -1.49 -25.39 11.86
C GLU A 91 -0.91 -24.97 13.22
N ASN A 92 0.24 -24.27 13.23
CA ASN A 92 0.85 -23.80 14.46
C ASN A 92 -0.09 -22.88 15.27
N ARG A 93 -0.87 -22.05 14.58
CA ARG A 93 -1.86 -21.17 15.23
C ARG A 93 -3.06 -21.94 15.72
N LEU A 94 -3.56 -22.92 14.96
CA LEU A 94 -4.66 -23.79 15.39
C LEU A 94 -4.29 -24.59 16.62
N ILE A 95 -3.09 -25.18 16.66
CA ILE A 95 -2.57 -25.89 17.83
C ILE A 95 -2.58 -24.98 19.06
N GLU A 96 -2.11 -23.73 18.91
CA GLU A 96 -2.09 -22.79 20.03
C GLU A 96 -3.50 -22.33 20.45
N THR A 97 -4.38 -22.04 19.49
CA THR A 97 -5.76 -21.66 19.74
C THR A 97 -6.52 -22.78 20.47
N ARG A 98 -6.33 -24.04 20.05
CA ARG A 98 -6.96 -25.22 20.66
C ARG A 98 -6.44 -25.57 22.05
N LYS A 99 -5.27 -25.05 22.46
CA LYS A 99 -4.81 -25.18 23.86
C LYS A 99 -5.65 -24.37 24.84
N SER A 100 -6.43 -23.39 24.36
CA SER A 100 -7.34 -22.63 25.21
C SER A 100 -8.58 -23.46 25.54
N SER A 101 -9.04 -23.46 26.79
CA SER A 101 -10.30 -24.07 27.24
C SER A 101 -11.53 -23.23 26.84
N THR A 102 -11.47 -22.56 25.69
CA THR A 102 -12.45 -21.57 25.25
C THR A 102 -13.42 -22.17 24.24
N VAL A 103 -14.71 -21.89 24.43
CA VAL A 103 -15.76 -22.28 23.48
C VAL A 103 -15.87 -21.22 22.38
N PHE A 104 -15.80 -21.65 21.12
CA PHE A 104 -15.91 -20.76 19.97
C PHE A 104 -17.34 -20.72 19.44
N HIS A 105 -17.78 -19.52 19.07
CA HIS A 105 -19.12 -19.26 18.54
C HIS A 105 -19.04 -18.37 17.31
N TYR A 106 -20.05 -18.51 16.45
CA TYR A 106 -20.25 -17.60 15.32
C TYR A 106 -21.08 -16.37 15.73
N VAL A 107 -20.65 -15.19 15.29
CA VAL A 107 -21.45 -13.97 15.33
C VAL A 107 -21.48 -13.35 13.95
N SER A 108 -22.62 -12.88 13.46
CA SER A 108 -22.65 -12.13 12.20
C SER A 108 -21.89 -10.81 12.33
N SER A 109 -21.21 -10.33 11.29
CA SER A 109 -20.45 -9.06 11.33
C SER A 109 -21.28 -7.84 11.78
N SER A 110 -22.58 -7.81 11.47
CA SER A 110 -23.50 -6.74 11.94
C SER A 110 -23.68 -6.67 13.46
N HIS A 111 -23.38 -7.76 14.16
CA HIS A 111 -23.44 -7.88 15.61
C HIS A 111 -22.04 -8.01 16.22
N ASN A 112 -20.96 -7.87 15.44
CA ASN A 112 -19.59 -7.97 15.91
C ASN A 112 -19.08 -6.58 16.37
N PRO A 113 -18.97 -6.32 17.68
CA PRO A 113 -18.51 -5.01 18.17
C PRO A 113 -17.05 -4.73 17.83
N ALA A 114 -16.27 -5.75 17.48
CA ALA A 114 -14.89 -5.56 17.08
C ALA A 114 -14.77 -4.97 15.67
N ASP A 115 -15.72 -5.28 14.78
CA ASP A 115 -15.74 -4.82 13.39
C ASP A 115 -16.01 -3.30 13.28
N ILE A 116 -16.64 -2.70 14.30
CA ILE A 116 -16.86 -1.25 14.36
C ILE A 116 -15.52 -0.50 14.41
N ALA A 117 -14.52 -1.03 15.12
CA ALA A 117 -13.21 -0.39 15.25
C ALA A 117 -12.23 -0.73 14.13
N THR A 118 -12.51 -1.78 13.33
CA THR A 118 -11.75 -2.08 12.10
C THR A 118 -12.23 -1.20 10.94
N ARG A 119 -13.49 -0.70 11.01
CA ARG A 119 -14.05 0.29 10.08
C ARG A 119 -13.74 1.72 10.54
N TRP A 120 -13.67 2.65 9.60
CA TRP A 120 -13.48 4.07 9.92
C TRP A 120 -14.69 4.60 10.68
N ILE A 121 -14.48 5.00 11.93
CA ILE A 121 -15.50 5.68 12.76
C ILE A 121 -14.86 6.90 13.43
N LEU A 122 -15.58 8.03 13.42
CA LEU A 122 -15.11 9.25 14.06
C LEU A 122 -15.29 9.14 15.58
N PRO A 123 -14.43 9.77 16.40
CA PRO A 123 -14.55 9.70 17.86
C PRO A 123 -15.90 10.13 18.42
N HIS A 124 -16.57 11.09 17.76
CA HIS A 124 -17.89 11.56 18.16
C HIS A 124 -18.98 10.52 17.90
N ASP A 125 -18.93 9.82 16.76
CA ASP A 125 -19.87 8.76 16.40
C ASP A 125 -19.65 7.53 17.30
N LEU A 126 -18.38 7.20 17.58
CA LEU A 126 -18.02 6.08 18.45
C LEU A 126 -18.62 6.23 19.84
N LYS A 127 -18.72 7.46 20.37
CA LYS A 127 -19.32 7.71 21.69
C LYS A 127 -20.77 7.23 21.78
N ASN A 128 -21.52 7.36 20.68
CA ASN A 128 -22.94 7.02 20.63
C ASN A 128 -23.19 5.58 20.17
N GLU A 129 -22.14 4.85 19.80
CA GLU A 129 -22.23 3.50 19.24
C GLU A 129 -22.44 2.45 20.34
N GLN A 130 -23.70 2.14 20.62
CA GLN A 130 -24.07 1.21 21.70
C GLN A 130 -23.48 -0.19 21.49
N LEU A 131 -23.48 -0.70 20.25
CA LEU A 131 -22.93 -2.03 19.99
C LEU A 131 -21.44 -2.10 20.40
N TYR A 132 -20.68 -1.03 20.17
CA TYR A 132 -19.28 -0.96 20.61
C TYR A 132 -19.14 -0.99 22.13
N TRP A 133 -19.94 -0.23 22.88
CA TRP A 133 -19.78 -0.06 24.34
C TRP A 133 -20.51 -1.10 25.17
N THR A 134 -21.78 -1.39 24.88
CA THR A 134 -22.60 -2.34 25.64
C THR A 134 -22.54 -3.76 25.06
N GLY A 135 -22.14 -3.89 23.80
CA GLY A 135 -22.10 -5.18 23.13
C GLY A 135 -23.49 -5.62 22.66
N PRO A 136 -23.59 -6.80 22.03
CA PRO A 136 -24.87 -7.34 21.59
C PRO A 136 -25.84 -7.55 22.74
N THR A 137 -27.10 -7.16 22.54
CA THR A 137 -28.16 -7.25 23.57
C THR A 137 -28.40 -8.68 24.04
N TRP A 138 -28.22 -9.67 23.16
CA TRP A 138 -28.37 -11.08 23.48
C TRP A 138 -27.32 -11.63 24.45
N LEU A 139 -26.16 -10.99 24.63
CA LEU A 139 -25.20 -11.41 25.66
C LEU A 139 -25.76 -11.25 27.09
N ALA A 140 -26.69 -10.31 27.28
CA ALA A 140 -27.39 -10.11 28.54
C ALA A 140 -28.58 -11.07 28.74
N LYS A 141 -28.99 -11.80 27.70
CA LYS A 141 -30.07 -12.79 27.76
C LYS A 141 -29.57 -14.15 28.26
N GLU A 142 -30.48 -15.10 28.46
CA GLU A 142 -30.10 -16.48 28.79
C GLU A 142 -29.33 -17.15 27.63
N LYS A 143 -28.48 -18.13 27.95
CA LYS A 143 -27.62 -18.79 26.95
C LYS A 143 -28.43 -19.51 25.86
N VAL A 144 -29.65 -19.94 26.17
CA VAL A 144 -30.55 -20.58 25.20
C VAL A 144 -30.96 -19.59 24.10
N GLU A 145 -31.06 -18.31 24.43
CA GLU A 145 -31.38 -17.21 23.51
C GLU A 145 -30.16 -16.68 22.75
N TRP A 146 -28.96 -17.20 23.04
CA TRP A 146 -27.77 -16.84 22.26
C TRP A 146 -27.88 -17.36 20.83
N PRO A 147 -27.21 -16.72 19.86
CA PRO A 147 -27.15 -17.23 18.49
C PRO A 147 -26.66 -18.67 18.51
N GLN A 148 -27.56 -19.60 18.20
CA GLN A 148 -27.22 -21.02 18.12
C GLN A 148 -26.57 -21.25 16.76
N TRP A 149 -25.26 -21.47 16.79
CA TRP A 149 -24.55 -22.01 15.64
C TRP A 149 -24.31 -23.49 15.90
N SER A 150 -24.84 -24.33 15.01
CA SER A 150 -24.47 -25.74 14.92
C SER A 150 -23.72 -25.94 13.62
N PRO A 151 -22.58 -26.66 13.62
CA PRO A 151 -21.94 -27.15 12.40
C PRO A 151 -22.81 -28.24 11.76
N SER A 152 -24.03 -27.88 11.34
CA SER A 152 -25.00 -28.82 10.80
C SER A 152 -24.71 -29.08 9.32
N ARG A 153 -24.15 -30.27 9.09
CA ARG A 153 -24.03 -31.03 7.82
C ARG A 153 -22.93 -30.58 6.85
N ARG A 154 -21.92 -31.46 6.79
CA ARG A 154 -21.01 -31.67 5.65
C ARG A 154 -21.76 -31.48 4.33
N THR A 155 -21.44 -30.43 3.61
CA THR A 155 -21.58 -30.40 2.16
C THR A 155 -20.17 -30.32 1.58
N GLU A 156 -19.90 -31.21 0.64
CA GLU A 156 -18.62 -31.34 -0.08
C GLU A 156 -18.15 -29.99 -0.69
N HIS A 157 -19.07 -29.04 -0.86
CA HIS A 157 -18.82 -27.65 -1.21
C HIS A 157 -17.89 -26.88 -0.25
N HIS A 158 -17.94 -27.14 1.07
CA HIS A 158 -17.12 -26.39 2.03
C HIS A 158 -15.70 -26.96 2.20
N GLU A 159 -15.50 -28.27 2.01
CA GLU A 159 -14.14 -28.82 1.85
C GLU A 159 -13.51 -28.30 0.55
N LEU A 160 -14.30 -28.07 -0.51
CA LEU A 160 -13.84 -27.40 -1.73
C LEU A 160 -13.50 -25.94 -1.48
N GLU A 161 -14.31 -25.16 -0.76
CA GLU A 161 -13.97 -23.76 -0.40
C GLU A 161 -12.76 -23.68 0.53
N THR A 162 -12.65 -24.58 1.51
CA THR A 162 -11.48 -24.66 2.40
C THR A 162 -10.24 -25.11 1.62
N LYS A 163 -10.40 -26.02 0.63
CA LYS A 163 -9.34 -26.37 -0.32
C LYS A 163 -8.98 -25.18 -1.20
N ILE A 164 -9.93 -24.47 -1.81
CA ILE A 164 -9.73 -23.30 -2.68
C ILE A 164 -9.05 -22.16 -1.90
N LEU A 165 -9.48 -21.88 -0.67
CA LEU A 165 -8.85 -20.90 0.22
C LEU A 165 -7.45 -21.35 0.66
N SER A 166 -7.25 -22.64 0.97
CA SER A 166 -5.92 -23.19 1.25
C SER A 166 -5.00 -23.23 0.01
N ILE A 167 -5.56 -23.32 -1.20
CA ILE A 167 -4.83 -23.24 -2.47
C ILE A 167 -4.41 -21.79 -2.73
N GLN A 168 -5.31 -20.82 -2.52
CA GLN A 168 -4.99 -19.39 -2.55
C GLN A 168 -3.95 -19.01 -1.49
N ASP A 169 -3.98 -19.66 -0.32
CA ASP A 169 -2.98 -19.46 0.74
C ASP A 169 -1.63 -20.11 0.42
N LYS A 170 -1.61 -21.31 -0.20
CA LYS A 170 -0.39 -21.97 -0.67
C LYS A 170 0.29 -21.20 -1.80
N GLU A 171 -0.46 -20.54 -2.69
CA GLU A 171 0.12 -19.66 -3.72
C GLU A 171 0.85 -18.45 -3.13
N VAL A 172 0.48 -18.04 -1.91
CA VAL A 172 1.13 -16.92 -1.20
C VAL A 172 2.38 -17.36 -0.42
N ASN A 173 2.59 -18.65 -0.13
CA ASN A 173 3.78 -19.15 0.59
C ASN A 173 4.30 -20.50 0.03
N LEU A 174 5.30 -20.42 -0.86
CA LEU A 174 6.25 -21.48 -1.30
C LEU A 174 5.78 -22.46 -2.40
N GLY A 175 6.31 -22.22 -3.62
CA GLY A 175 7.01 -23.23 -4.42
C GLY A 175 6.22 -24.44 -4.96
N ILE A 176 5.81 -24.35 -6.22
CA ILE A 176 5.66 -25.42 -7.23
C ILE A 176 5.96 -26.84 -6.71
N GLN A 177 4.94 -27.67 -6.50
CA GLN A 177 5.07 -29.11 -6.71
C GLN A 177 4.36 -29.49 -8.02
N ARG A 178 5.19 -29.86 -9.00
CA ARG A 178 4.79 -30.41 -10.29
C ARG A 178 4.34 -31.85 -10.07
N GLU A 179 3.06 -32.13 -10.21
CA GLU A 179 2.65 -33.43 -10.76
C GLU A 179 2.87 -33.37 -12.27
N VAL A 180 3.80 -34.17 -12.76
CA VAL A 180 4.01 -34.36 -14.20
C VAL A 180 2.89 -35.28 -14.68
N VAL A 181 1.79 -34.69 -15.13
CA VAL A 181 0.84 -35.38 -16.01
C VAL A 181 1.45 -35.36 -17.40
N GLU A 182 1.63 -36.53 -18.00
CA GLU A 182 2.13 -36.69 -19.36
C GLU A 182 1.06 -36.19 -20.35
N ILE A 183 1.17 -34.91 -20.73
CA ILE A 183 0.24 -34.27 -21.68
C ILE A 183 0.59 -34.78 -23.09
N LYS A 184 -0.33 -35.55 -23.71
CA LYS A 184 -0.34 -35.82 -25.15
C LYS A 184 -0.14 -34.48 -25.89
N LYS A 185 0.84 -34.40 -26.80
CA LYS A 185 1.16 -33.20 -27.59
C LYS A 185 -0.08 -32.61 -28.28
N TYR A 186 -0.80 -31.72 -27.61
CA TYR A 186 -1.70 -30.79 -28.28
C TYR A 186 -0.84 -29.63 -28.78
N ALA A 187 -0.86 -29.39 -30.09
CA ALA A 187 -0.23 -28.22 -30.66
C ALA A 187 -0.94 -26.97 -30.09
N ILE A 188 -0.17 -26.00 -29.61
CA ILE A 188 -0.66 -24.77 -28.97
C ILE A 188 -1.68 -24.00 -29.85
N HIS A 189 -1.74 -24.31 -31.14
CA HIS A 189 -2.62 -23.72 -32.15
C HIS A 189 -4.09 -24.14 -32.06
N GLU A 190 -4.45 -25.18 -31.28
CA GLU A 190 -5.87 -25.53 -31.06
C GLU A 190 -6.49 -24.81 -29.84
N LEU A 191 -5.69 -24.02 -29.11
CA LEU A 191 -6.13 -23.38 -27.86
C LEU A 191 -6.86 -22.05 -28.07
N PHE A 192 -6.81 -21.44 -29.26
CA PHE A 192 -7.19 -20.03 -29.46
C PHE A 192 -8.11 -19.76 -30.65
N ASP A 193 -9.32 -20.32 -30.62
CA ASP A 193 -10.36 -20.02 -31.63
C ASP A 193 -10.67 -18.50 -31.74
N VAL A 194 -10.23 -17.89 -32.84
CA VAL A 194 -10.36 -16.46 -33.14
C VAL A 194 -11.83 -16.01 -33.15
N ASN A 195 -12.75 -16.88 -33.56
CA ASN A 195 -14.17 -16.54 -33.73
C ASN A 195 -14.88 -16.28 -32.39
N ARG A 196 -14.25 -16.64 -31.26
CA ARG A 196 -14.79 -16.40 -29.92
C ARG A 196 -14.60 -14.96 -29.43
N TYR A 197 -13.85 -14.13 -30.16
CA TYR A 197 -13.44 -12.81 -29.68
C TYR A 197 -13.74 -11.70 -30.69
N GLY A 198 -14.66 -10.80 -30.35
CA GLY A 198 -15.01 -9.63 -31.18
C GLY A 198 -14.02 -8.45 -31.10
N SER A 199 -12.83 -8.62 -30.52
CA SER A 199 -11.84 -7.55 -30.39
C SER A 199 -10.43 -8.10 -30.46
N TRP A 200 -9.63 -7.54 -31.38
CA TRP A 200 -8.23 -7.89 -31.59
C TRP A 200 -7.40 -7.81 -30.30
N TYR A 201 -7.56 -6.74 -29.52
CA TYR A 201 -6.83 -6.55 -28.27
C TYR A 201 -7.19 -7.60 -27.22
N LYS A 202 -8.47 -7.99 -27.14
CA LYS A 202 -8.92 -9.05 -26.22
C LYS A 202 -8.32 -10.40 -26.61
N TYR A 203 -8.29 -10.71 -27.92
CA TYR A 203 -7.70 -11.93 -28.43
C TYR A 203 -6.19 -12.02 -28.11
N LEU A 204 -5.44 -10.95 -28.37
CA LEU A 204 -4.02 -10.88 -28.01
C LEU A 204 -3.79 -11.02 -26.50
N HIS A 205 -4.60 -10.37 -25.67
CA HIS A 205 -4.49 -10.50 -24.23
C HIS A 205 -4.72 -11.95 -23.76
N VAL A 206 -5.71 -12.64 -24.32
CA VAL A 206 -5.95 -14.06 -24.01
C VAL A 206 -4.74 -14.92 -24.37
N ILE A 207 -4.16 -14.74 -25.57
CA ILE A 207 -2.94 -15.45 -25.96
C ILE A 207 -1.81 -15.18 -24.97
N ILE A 208 -1.61 -13.93 -24.56
CA ILE A 208 -0.59 -13.58 -23.56
C ILE A 208 -0.88 -14.28 -22.24
N TYR A 209 -2.10 -14.22 -21.72
CA TYR A 209 -2.45 -14.86 -20.45
C TYR A 209 -2.26 -16.37 -20.50
N VAL A 210 -2.59 -17.03 -21.61
CA VAL A 210 -2.34 -18.47 -21.77
C VAL A 210 -0.84 -18.75 -21.90
N LEU A 211 -0.06 -17.95 -22.61
CA LEU A 211 1.40 -18.12 -22.68
C LEU A 211 2.06 -17.89 -21.31
N ARG A 212 1.56 -16.93 -20.52
CA ARG A 212 1.98 -16.72 -19.14
C ARG A 212 1.64 -17.92 -18.28
N PHE A 213 0.43 -18.43 -18.42
CA PHE A 213 -0.02 -19.64 -17.74
C PHE A 213 0.85 -20.84 -18.09
N ILE A 214 1.13 -21.09 -19.38
CA ILE A 214 2.03 -22.15 -19.85
C ILE A 214 3.46 -21.91 -19.34
N LYS A 215 3.93 -20.66 -19.28
CA LYS A 215 5.26 -20.33 -18.72
C LYS A 215 5.36 -20.76 -17.25
N LEU A 216 4.33 -20.40 -16.48
CA LEU A 216 4.23 -20.69 -15.06
C LEU A 216 4.15 -22.19 -14.81
N THR A 217 3.33 -22.92 -15.58
CA THR A 217 3.11 -24.36 -15.40
C THR A 217 4.24 -25.24 -15.98
N SER A 218 4.84 -24.87 -17.11
CA SER A 218 5.94 -25.63 -17.72
C SER A 218 7.31 -25.35 -17.08
N SER A 219 7.40 -24.38 -16.18
CA SER A 219 8.63 -23.78 -15.62
C SER A 219 9.74 -23.61 -16.65
N ASN A 220 9.45 -22.78 -17.67
CA ASN A 220 10.37 -22.31 -18.72
C ASN A 220 10.93 -23.38 -19.68
N LYS A 221 10.38 -24.59 -19.70
CA LYS A 221 10.79 -25.63 -20.65
C LYS A 221 10.33 -25.34 -22.09
N VAL A 222 9.22 -24.61 -22.26
CA VAL A 222 8.70 -24.23 -23.58
C VAL A 222 9.42 -22.98 -24.10
N GLY A 223 10.07 -23.09 -25.27
CA GLY A 223 10.89 -22.01 -25.83
C GLY A 223 10.14 -20.71 -26.08
N SER A 224 8.90 -20.79 -26.59
CA SER A 224 8.06 -19.64 -26.95
C SER A 224 7.63 -18.80 -25.74
N THR A 225 7.61 -19.37 -24.53
CA THR A 225 7.16 -18.67 -23.32
C THR A 225 8.28 -17.95 -22.59
N LYS A 226 9.56 -18.15 -22.96
CA LYS A 226 10.70 -17.53 -22.26
C LYS A 226 10.64 -16.00 -22.28
N GLN A 227 10.11 -15.42 -23.36
CA GLN A 227 10.07 -13.97 -23.58
C GLN A 227 8.82 -13.26 -22.98
N VAL A 228 7.87 -14.01 -22.43
CA VAL A 228 6.65 -13.46 -21.83
C VAL A 228 6.82 -13.34 -20.31
N SER A 229 6.40 -12.24 -19.68
CA SER A 229 6.53 -12.06 -18.23
C SER A 229 5.62 -13.01 -17.47
N SER A 230 6.03 -13.51 -16.30
CA SER A 230 5.22 -14.43 -15.51
C SER A 230 3.96 -13.79 -14.91
N SER A 231 3.96 -12.47 -14.71
CA SER A 231 2.84 -11.69 -14.20
C SER A 231 3.06 -10.19 -14.47
N GLY A 232 2.06 -9.35 -14.19
CA GLY A 232 2.16 -7.88 -14.32
C GLY A 232 1.39 -7.31 -15.50
N VAL A 233 1.55 -5.99 -15.72
CA VAL A 233 0.90 -5.29 -16.84
C VAL A 233 1.41 -5.90 -18.16
N ILE A 234 0.51 -6.10 -19.12
CA ILE A 234 0.87 -6.61 -20.44
C ILE A 234 1.80 -5.59 -21.10
N THR A 235 3.02 -6.01 -21.41
CA THR A 235 4.00 -5.13 -22.04
C THR A 235 3.82 -5.11 -23.57
N PRO A 236 4.29 -4.05 -24.24
CA PRO A 236 4.29 -3.99 -25.71
C PRO A 236 5.06 -5.14 -26.36
N GLU A 237 6.08 -5.69 -25.70
CA GLU A 237 6.85 -6.84 -26.19
C GLU A 237 6.03 -8.13 -26.16
N GLU A 238 5.26 -8.35 -25.09
CA GLU A 238 4.36 -9.51 -24.98
C GLU A 238 3.23 -9.45 -26.01
N SER A 239 2.71 -8.24 -26.25
CA SER A 239 1.69 -8.00 -27.28
C SER A 239 2.19 -8.38 -28.67
N LYS A 240 3.44 -8.04 -29.01
CA LYS A 240 4.06 -8.45 -30.28
C LYS A 240 4.30 -9.96 -30.40
N ILE A 241 4.56 -10.64 -29.29
CA ILE A 241 4.75 -12.10 -29.28
C ILE A 241 3.41 -12.78 -29.53
N ALA A 242 2.36 -12.33 -28.83
CA ALA A 242 1.01 -12.83 -29.04
C ALA A 242 0.50 -12.52 -30.45
N GLU A 243 0.81 -11.35 -30.99
CA GLU A 243 0.49 -10.97 -32.37
C GLU A 243 1.15 -11.93 -33.38
N LYS A 244 2.42 -12.28 -33.18
CA LYS A 244 3.10 -13.27 -34.04
C LYS A 244 2.52 -14.68 -33.91
N ILE A 245 2.02 -15.06 -32.74
CA ILE A 245 1.42 -16.37 -32.51
C ILE A 245 0.02 -16.43 -33.15
N ALA A 246 -0.78 -15.38 -32.98
CA ALA A 246 -2.04 -15.19 -33.69
C ALA A 246 -1.85 -15.27 -35.21
N PHE A 247 -0.86 -14.56 -35.77
CA PHE A 247 -0.58 -14.63 -37.20
C PHE A 247 -0.16 -16.02 -37.67
N ARG A 248 0.67 -16.73 -36.89
CA ARG A 248 1.06 -18.11 -37.21
C ARG A 248 -0.10 -19.09 -37.14
N GLU A 249 -1.01 -18.89 -36.20
CA GLU A 249 -2.22 -19.70 -36.06
C GLU A 249 -3.17 -19.52 -37.25
N VAL A 250 -3.42 -18.28 -37.64
CA VAL A 250 -4.18 -17.99 -38.86
C VAL A 250 -3.47 -18.56 -40.09
N GLN A 251 -2.15 -18.40 -40.20
CA GLN A 251 -1.37 -18.96 -41.31
C GLN A 251 -1.41 -20.50 -41.37
N ASN A 252 -1.45 -21.18 -40.22
CA ASN A 252 -1.60 -22.63 -40.12
C ASN A 252 -3.05 -23.07 -40.42
N SER A 253 -4.06 -22.30 -40.01
CA SER A 253 -5.46 -22.55 -40.42
C SER A 253 -5.70 -22.38 -41.93
N VAL A 254 -4.79 -21.64 -42.60
CA VAL A 254 -4.76 -21.39 -44.05
C VAL A 254 -3.79 -22.37 -44.75
N GLU A 255 -3.24 -23.38 -44.07
CA GLU A 255 -2.37 -24.39 -44.70
C GLU A 255 -3.02 -25.11 -45.90
N ASN A 256 -4.35 -25.10 -46.00
CA ASN A 256 -5.09 -25.73 -47.10
C ASN A 256 -5.61 -24.76 -48.20
N LYS A 257 -5.22 -23.47 -48.22
CA LYS A 257 -5.64 -22.52 -49.28
C LYS A 257 -4.45 -21.77 -49.89
N THR A 258 -3.84 -22.40 -50.90
CA THR A 258 -2.65 -21.92 -51.62
C THR A 258 -2.91 -20.60 -52.37
N GLU A 259 -4.13 -20.35 -52.84
CA GLU A 259 -4.50 -19.17 -53.65
C GLU A 259 -4.50 -17.85 -52.86
N GLU A 260 -4.87 -17.86 -51.57
CA GLU A 260 -4.89 -16.63 -50.77
C GLU A 260 -3.48 -16.18 -50.34
N LYS A 261 -2.53 -17.10 -50.23
CA LYS A 261 -1.14 -16.80 -49.86
C LYS A 261 -0.43 -15.99 -50.94
N GLU A 262 -0.68 -16.29 -52.22
CA GLU A 262 -0.16 -15.52 -53.35
C GLU A 262 -0.87 -14.17 -53.49
N LYS A 263 -2.20 -14.14 -53.32
CA LYS A 263 -3.01 -12.92 -53.40
C LYS A 263 -2.59 -11.84 -52.41
N TRP A 264 -2.14 -12.23 -51.21
CA TRP A 264 -1.79 -11.30 -50.13
C TRP A 264 -0.28 -11.20 -49.82
N GLN A 265 0.59 -11.84 -50.62
CA GLN A 265 2.06 -11.77 -50.50
C GLN A 265 2.61 -12.01 -49.08
N LEU A 266 2.09 -13.01 -48.36
CA LEU A 266 2.50 -13.30 -46.99
C LEU A 266 3.77 -14.17 -46.96
N CYS A 267 4.96 -13.57 -46.76
CA CYS A 267 6.25 -14.26 -46.70
C CYS A 267 6.78 -14.53 -45.28
N LYS A 268 7.53 -15.64 -45.12
CA LYS A 268 8.34 -15.96 -43.92
C LYS A 268 9.39 -14.86 -43.64
N ASP A 269 9.51 -14.51 -42.35
CA ASP A 269 10.48 -13.61 -41.69
C ASP A 269 11.29 -12.63 -42.59
N ILE A 270 10.87 -11.37 -42.62
CA ILE A 270 11.56 -10.26 -43.32
C ILE A 270 12.90 -9.94 -42.63
N PRO A 271 14.04 -10.01 -43.33
CA PRO A 271 15.33 -9.53 -42.83
C PRO A 271 15.23 -8.02 -42.47
N GLN A 272 15.75 -7.63 -41.31
CA GLN A 272 15.69 -6.26 -40.75
C GLN A 272 14.33 -5.78 -40.20
N GLY A 273 13.28 -6.61 -40.16
CA GLY A 273 11.98 -6.19 -39.60
C GLY A 273 12.04 -5.68 -38.15
N ARG A 274 12.97 -6.19 -37.32
CA ARG A 274 13.20 -5.67 -35.96
C ARG A 274 13.70 -4.22 -35.97
N SER A 275 14.52 -3.85 -36.93
CA SER A 275 15.10 -2.51 -37.07
C SER A 275 14.01 -1.49 -37.45
N THR A 276 13.16 -1.86 -38.40
CA THR A 276 12.02 -1.05 -38.85
C THR A 276 11.00 -0.83 -37.74
N VAL A 277 10.67 -1.89 -36.99
CA VAL A 277 9.75 -1.80 -35.84
C VAL A 277 10.33 -0.96 -34.70
N LYS A 278 11.64 -1.04 -34.43
CA LYS A 278 12.30 -0.17 -33.44
C LYS A 278 12.27 1.29 -33.85
N LYS A 279 12.46 1.58 -35.14
CA LYS A 279 12.38 2.95 -35.68
C LYS A 279 10.97 3.52 -35.52
N ALA A 280 9.95 2.75 -35.92
CA ALA A 280 8.55 3.16 -35.77
C ALA A 280 8.14 3.42 -34.31
N ILE A 281 8.59 2.59 -33.36
CA ILE A 281 8.32 2.82 -31.92
C ILE A 281 9.06 4.03 -31.38
N LYS A 282 10.30 4.24 -31.84
CA LYS A 282 11.10 5.40 -31.44
C LYS A 282 10.48 6.70 -31.94
N ASP A 283 9.79 6.70 -33.08
CA ASP A 283 9.20 7.91 -33.65
C ASP A 283 7.75 8.15 -33.17
N CYS A 284 7.08 7.12 -32.67
CA CYS A 284 5.71 7.23 -32.14
C CYS A 284 5.64 7.94 -30.77
N MET A 285 4.97 9.09 -30.73
CA MET A 285 4.77 9.89 -29.51
C MET A 285 3.97 9.15 -28.41
N PHE A 286 3.02 8.30 -28.80
CA PHE A 286 2.24 7.50 -27.86
C PHE A 286 3.13 6.47 -27.15
N CYS A 287 3.97 5.75 -27.91
CA CYS A 287 4.91 4.80 -27.35
C CYS A 287 5.98 5.48 -26.47
N LYS A 288 6.45 6.67 -26.86
CA LYS A 288 7.37 7.47 -26.01
C LYS A 288 6.77 7.79 -24.65
N ARG A 289 5.50 8.22 -24.60
CA ARG A 289 4.81 8.52 -23.32
C ARG A 289 4.64 7.28 -22.45
N TRP A 290 4.33 6.13 -23.05
CA TRP A 290 4.12 4.88 -22.31
C TRP A 290 5.43 4.26 -21.79
N LEU A 291 6.53 4.43 -22.52
CA LEU A 291 7.86 3.93 -22.14
C LEU A 291 8.64 4.90 -21.24
N ALA A 292 8.13 6.11 -21.02
CA ALA A 292 8.75 7.07 -20.12
C ALA A 292 8.77 6.52 -18.69
N LYS A 293 9.97 6.33 -18.13
CA LYS A 293 10.13 5.86 -16.75
C LYS A 293 9.94 7.02 -15.77
N PRO A 294 9.52 6.76 -14.52
CA PRO A 294 9.48 7.77 -13.46
C PRO A 294 10.84 8.46 -13.33
N PHE A 295 10.83 9.78 -13.11
CA PHE A 295 12.05 10.53 -12.84
C PHE A 295 12.77 9.92 -11.64
N CYS A 296 13.95 9.34 -11.88
CA CYS A 296 14.78 8.85 -10.79
C CYS A 296 15.38 10.06 -10.08
N LEU A 297 15.01 10.26 -8.81
CA LEU A 297 15.61 11.32 -8.00
C LEU A 297 17.12 11.09 -7.95
N PRO A 298 17.95 12.12 -8.19
CA PRO A 298 19.38 11.99 -8.06
C PRO A 298 19.75 11.57 -6.65
N LEU A 299 20.91 10.92 -6.49
CA LEU A 299 21.47 10.62 -5.17
C LEU A 299 21.51 11.91 -4.34
N MET A 300 21.06 11.83 -3.08
CA MET A 300 21.01 12.97 -2.19
C MET A 300 22.43 13.57 -2.07
N PRO A 301 22.62 14.87 -2.37
CA PRO A 301 23.94 15.48 -2.30
C PRO A 301 24.46 15.48 -0.84
N PRO A 302 25.78 15.42 -0.63
CA PRO A 302 26.36 15.53 0.70
C PRO A 302 25.95 16.85 1.37
N CYS A 303 25.74 16.82 2.69
CA CYS A 303 25.36 18.01 3.46
C CYS A 303 26.39 19.12 3.26
N LEU A 304 25.92 20.35 3.09
CA LEU A 304 26.78 21.53 2.96
C LEU A 304 27.69 21.64 4.18
N THR A 305 29.00 21.80 3.95
CA THR A 305 30.02 21.95 5.00
C THR A 305 29.71 23.12 5.95
N THR A 306 28.98 24.13 5.47
CA THR A 306 28.47 25.27 6.25
C THR A 306 27.44 24.90 7.32
N ARG A 307 26.80 23.72 7.23
CA ARG A 307 25.89 23.18 8.25
C ARG A 307 26.58 22.24 9.25
N VAL A 308 27.76 21.71 8.91
CA VAL A 308 28.42 20.63 9.66
C VAL A 308 29.63 21.12 10.45
N ASN A 309 30.33 22.14 9.97
CA ASN A 309 31.52 22.67 10.64
C ASN A 309 31.17 23.49 11.89
N SER A 310 32.04 23.45 12.91
CA SER A 310 31.96 24.36 14.05
C SER A 310 32.33 25.78 13.58
N ILE A 311 31.33 26.64 13.49
CA ILE A 311 31.44 28.02 13.00
C ILE A 311 30.71 28.97 13.96
N HIS A 312 31.08 30.25 13.93
CA HIS A 312 30.42 31.26 14.77
C HIS A 312 28.93 31.34 14.45
N THR A 313 28.13 31.53 15.51
CA THR A 313 26.67 31.68 15.41
C THR A 313 26.32 32.88 14.52
N LEU A 314 25.36 32.70 13.62
CA LEU A 314 24.91 33.69 12.61
C LEU A 314 25.97 34.11 11.57
N GLN A 315 27.04 33.32 11.41
CA GLN A 315 28.02 33.55 10.33
C GLN A 315 27.50 33.14 8.95
N TYR A 316 26.66 32.09 8.90
CA TYR A 316 25.97 31.62 7.70
C TYR A 316 24.48 31.60 7.99
N VAL A 317 23.71 32.35 7.21
CA VAL A 317 22.32 32.68 7.55
C VAL A 317 21.38 32.30 6.42
N GLY A 318 20.33 31.55 6.75
CA GLY A 318 19.15 31.38 5.91
C GLY A 318 18.20 32.55 6.11
N LEU A 319 17.78 33.17 5.01
CA LEU A 319 16.88 34.30 4.98
C LEU A 319 15.53 33.88 4.41
N ASP A 320 14.46 34.22 5.12
CA ASP A 320 13.08 33.93 4.70
C ASP A 320 12.13 35.04 5.18
N TYR A 321 10.91 35.08 4.63
CA TYR A 321 9.81 35.88 5.14
C TYR A 321 8.72 34.99 5.71
N LEU A 322 8.33 35.28 6.96
CA LEU A 322 7.12 34.70 7.51
C LEU A 322 5.89 35.34 6.84
N ASN A 323 4.77 34.60 6.83
CA ASN A 323 3.47 35.12 6.43
C ASN A 323 3.17 36.49 7.08
N PRO A 324 2.53 37.42 6.34
CA PRO A 324 2.32 38.76 6.83
C PRO A 324 1.38 38.73 8.04
N ILE A 325 1.75 39.48 9.07
CA ILE A 325 0.90 39.70 10.24
C ILE A 325 0.15 41.02 10.09
N ASN A 326 -1.10 41.03 10.55
CA ASN A 326 -1.91 42.25 10.56
C ASN A 326 -1.61 43.04 11.84
N ILE A 327 -1.08 44.25 11.69
CA ILE A 327 -0.80 45.16 12.80
C ILE A 327 -1.77 46.33 12.69
N ARG A 328 -2.37 46.69 13.83
CA ARG A 328 -3.21 47.88 13.94
C ARG A 328 -2.31 49.09 14.13
N ASP A 329 -2.33 50.00 13.16
CA ASP A 329 -1.60 51.27 13.18
C ASP A 329 -2.65 52.39 13.18
N GLY A 330 -2.97 52.90 14.37
CA GLY A 330 -4.14 53.76 14.59
C GLY A 330 -5.46 53.07 14.19
N ASN A 331 -6.20 53.68 13.26
CA ASN A 331 -7.47 53.15 12.73
C ASN A 331 -7.30 52.23 11.51
N ALA A 332 -6.09 52.08 10.97
CA ALA A 332 -5.82 51.24 9.80
C ALA A 332 -5.22 49.88 10.22
N ILE A 333 -5.66 48.82 9.55
CA ILE A 333 -5.02 47.50 9.66
C ILE A 333 -4.02 47.38 8.50
N GLN A 334 -2.74 47.30 8.83
CA GLN A 334 -1.67 47.14 7.84
C GLN A 334 -1.03 45.76 7.93
N LYS A 335 -0.80 45.13 6.79
CA LYS A 335 -0.02 43.89 6.68
C LYS A 335 1.46 44.22 6.77
N ARG A 336 2.16 43.65 7.76
CA ARG A 336 3.61 43.77 7.89
C ARG A 336 4.27 42.40 7.82
N TRP A 337 5.35 42.32 7.06
CA TRP A 337 6.12 41.10 6.86
C TRP A 337 7.19 40.97 7.93
N ILE A 338 7.46 39.74 8.39
CA ILE A 338 8.52 39.46 9.35
C ILE A 338 9.67 38.79 8.61
N CYS A 339 10.82 39.45 8.61
CA CYS A 339 12.05 38.90 8.08
C CYS A 339 12.68 37.93 9.10
N LEU A 340 12.96 36.72 8.64
CA LEU A 340 13.52 35.61 9.40
C LEU A 340 14.99 35.42 9.01
N PHE A 341 15.90 35.56 9.98
CA PHE A 341 17.30 35.21 9.83
C PHE A 341 17.59 33.96 10.68
N THR A 342 17.87 32.84 10.03
CA THR A 342 18.15 31.55 10.69
C THR A 342 19.62 31.18 10.57
N CYS A 343 20.26 30.78 11.66
CA CYS A 343 21.64 30.31 11.64
C CYS A 343 21.69 28.88 11.09
N LEU A 344 22.48 28.65 10.04
CA LEU A 344 22.56 27.34 9.39
C LEU A 344 23.29 26.27 10.23
N SER A 345 24.21 26.67 11.11
CA SER A 345 24.90 25.76 12.03
C SER A 345 24.17 25.56 13.36
N ALA A 346 23.89 26.64 14.08
CA ALA A 346 23.40 26.60 15.45
C ALA A 346 21.85 26.62 15.58
N ARG A 347 21.11 26.69 14.46
CA ARG A 347 19.63 26.83 14.44
C ARG A 347 19.07 28.03 15.23
N ALA A 348 19.90 28.99 15.61
CA ALA A 348 19.46 30.25 16.23
C ALA A 348 18.62 31.07 15.25
N VAL A 349 17.56 31.71 15.73
CA VAL A 349 16.62 32.49 14.91
C VAL A 349 16.59 33.94 15.36
N HIS A 350 16.70 34.87 14.41
CA HIS A 350 16.52 36.31 14.62
C HIS A 350 15.36 36.83 13.78
N LEU A 351 14.34 37.35 14.44
CA LEU A 351 13.15 37.90 13.80
C LEU A 351 13.22 39.42 13.75
N LYS A 352 12.90 40.00 12.59
CA LYS A 352 12.80 41.45 12.45
C LYS A 352 11.58 41.84 11.62
N LEU A 353 10.72 42.68 12.20
CA LEU A 353 9.58 43.25 11.49
C LEU A 353 10.07 44.20 10.39
N SER A 354 9.71 43.91 9.15
CA SER A 354 9.96 44.76 7.98
C SER A 354 8.83 45.77 7.87
N ALA A 355 9.13 47.03 8.18
CA ALA A 355 8.15 48.10 8.07
C ALA A 355 8.02 48.57 6.61
N GLU A 356 9.15 48.87 5.93
CA GLU A 356 9.11 49.52 4.61
C GLU A 356 10.24 49.10 3.66
N ALA A 357 11.44 48.73 4.15
CA ALA A 357 12.53 48.23 3.29
C ALA A 357 13.41 47.19 3.97
N PHE A 358 13.68 46.08 3.28
CA PHE A 358 14.55 45.00 3.74
C PHE A 358 15.94 45.49 4.16
N LEU A 359 16.50 46.49 3.48
CA LEU A 359 17.81 47.05 3.78
C LEU A 359 17.92 47.53 5.24
N HIS A 360 16.87 48.12 5.80
CA HIS A 360 16.85 48.53 7.21
C HIS A 360 16.85 47.32 8.15
N CYS A 361 16.16 46.23 7.79
CA CYS A 361 16.20 44.98 8.53
C CYS A 361 17.61 44.40 8.53
N LEU A 362 18.27 44.34 7.37
CA LEU A 362 19.64 43.82 7.24
C LEU A 362 20.65 44.68 8.02
N ARG A 363 20.59 46.01 7.91
CA ARG A 363 21.50 46.91 8.65
C ARG A 363 21.34 46.75 10.17
N ARG A 364 20.11 46.63 10.65
CA ARG A 364 19.83 46.40 12.08
C ARG A 364 20.27 45.01 12.54
N PHE A 365 20.17 44.00 11.68
CA PHE A 365 20.68 42.65 11.95
C PHE A 365 22.21 42.68 12.09
N VAL A 366 22.91 43.23 11.09
CA VAL A 366 24.37 43.36 11.08
C VAL A 366 24.88 44.13 12.29
N ALA A 367 24.26 45.27 12.61
CA ALA A 367 24.66 46.11 13.74
C ALA A 367 24.52 45.42 15.12
N ARG A 368 23.59 44.46 15.25
CA ARG A 368 23.34 43.78 16.54
C ARG A 368 24.01 42.43 16.67
N ARG A 369 24.25 41.72 15.57
CA ARG A 369 24.66 40.31 15.59
C ARG A 369 26.03 40.05 15.00
N CYS A 370 26.58 40.97 14.20
CA CYS A 370 27.76 40.85 13.33
C CYS A 370 27.40 40.66 11.85
N VAL A 371 28.40 40.90 10.99
CA VAL A 371 28.29 40.78 9.53
C VAL A 371 28.30 39.27 9.14
N PRO A 372 27.27 38.76 8.45
CA PRO A 372 27.27 37.38 7.98
C PRO A 372 28.25 37.21 6.82
N LYS A 373 28.96 36.07 6.75
CA LYS A 373 29.80 35.73 5.59
C LYS A 373 28.96 35.35 4.38
N GLU A 374 27.89 34.61 4.63
CA GLU A 374 27.01 34.12 3.57
C GLU A 374 25.53 34.18 3.98
N ILE A 375 24.69 34.67 3.07
CA ILE A 375 23.23 34.69 3.16
C ILE A 375 22.68 33.76 2.08
N ILE A 376 21.76 32.88 2.44
CA ILE A 376 21.05 31.96 1.53
C ILE A 376 19.57 32.30 1.59
N SER A 377 18.92 32.56 0.44
CA SER A 377 17.47 32.80 0.37
C SER A 377 16.81 32.00 -0.76
N ASP A 378 15.49 31.99 -0.79
CA ASP A 378 14.72 31.53 -1.94
C ASP A 378 14.76 32.54 -3.10
N ASN A 379 14.24 32.12 -4.26
CA ASN A 379 14.19 32.94 -5.47
C ASN A 379 12.94 33.84 -5.54
N ALA A 380 12.32 34.18 -4.40
CA ALA A 380 11.18 35.09 -4.41
C ALA A 380 11.56 36.42 -5.10
N SER A 381 10.62 36.95 -5.90
CA SER A 381 10.84 38.19 -6.68
C SER A 381 11.29 39.37 -5.81
N GLN A 382 10.87 39.40 -4.54
CA GLN A 382 11.29 40.40 -3.58
C GLN A 382 12.79 40.28 -3.26
N PHE A 383 13.33 39.08 -3.06
CA PHE A 383 14.75 38.91 -2.74
C PHE A 383 15.66 39.11 -3.94
N THR A 384 15.24 38.68 -5.13
CA THR A 384 16.01 38.93 -6.36
C THR A 384 16.07 40.43 -6.67
N PHE A 385 14.97 41.16 -6.48
CA PHE A 385 14.95 42.62 -6.58
C PHE A 385 15.83 43.29 -5.52
N VAL A 386 15.71 42.86 -4.26
CA VAL A 386 16.47 43.40 -3.13
C VAL A 386 17.97 43.16 -3.32
N GLN A 387 18.39 41.95 -3.70
CA GLN A 387 19.81 41.62 -3.88
C GLN A 387 20.47 42.54 -4.91
N LYS A 388 19.81 42.79 -6.06
CA LYS A 388 20.27 43.76 -7.06
C LYS A 388 20.38 45.17 -6.48
N THR A 389 19.38 45.58 -5.70
CA THR A 389 19.33 46.92 -5.09
C THR A 389 20.44 47.12 -4.06
N ILE A 390 20.81 46.08 -3.31
CA ILE A 390 21.76 46.19 -2.18
C ILE A 390 23.12 45.54 -2.46
N GLU A 391 23.40 45.18 -3.71
CA GLU A 391 24.63 44.49 -4.12
C GLU A 391 25.88 45.27 -3.71
N SER A 392 25.88 46.60 -3.91
CA SER A 392 26.98 47.48 -3.48
C SER A 392 27.22 47.42 -1.96
N TYR A 393 26.16 47.33 -1.17
CA TYR A 393 26.27 47.20 0.29
C TYR A 393 26.83 45.84 0.70
N CYS A 394 26.33 44.75 0.11
CA CYS A 394 26.82 43.40 0.35
C CYS A 394 28.30 43.27 0.00
N SER A 395 28.73 43.82 -1.14
CA SER A 395 30.12 43.84 -1.58
C SER A 395 31.03 44.60 -0.62
N LYS A 396 30.61 45.79 -0.15
CA LYS A 396 31.36 46.58 0.86
C LYS A 396 31.53 45.82 2.18
N GLN A 397 30.51 45.08 2.59
CA GLN A 397 30.52 44.30 3.83
C GLN A 397 31.10 42.88 3.66
N ARG A 398 31.55 42.50 2.44
CA ARG A 398 32.04 41.17 2.10
C ARG A 398 31.03 40.04 2.38
N ILE A 399 29.74 40.33 2.16
CA ILE A 399 28.64 39.37 2.33
C ILE A 399 28.39 38.67 1.00
N LYS A 400 28.48 37.34 0.97
CA LYS A 400 28.10 36.54 -0.19
C LYS A 400 26.61 36.18 -0.12
N TRP A 401 25.80 36.65 -1.06
CA TRP A 401 24.39 36.24 -1.15
C TRP A 401 24.22 35.16 -2.22
N LYS A 402 23.65 34.02 -1.86
CA LYS A 402 23.28 32.94 -2.79
C LYS A 402 21.79 32.64 -2.76
N PHE A 403 21.25 32.23 -3.89
CA PHE A 403 19.93 31.64 -3.96
C PHE A 403 20.01 30.12 -3.97
N ILE A 404 18.99 29.47 -3.42
CA ILE A 404 18.78 28.03 -3.61
C ILE A 404 18.34 27.74 -5.05
N THR A 405 18.31 26.47 -5.42
CA THR A 405 17.79 26.03 -6.72
C THR A 405 16.33 26.47 -6.87
N GLU A 406 15.94 26.96 -8.05
CA GLU A 406 14.55 27.34 -8.32
C GLU A 406 13.59 26.18 -8.01
N HIS A 407 12.47 26.51 -7.35
CA HIS A 407 11.45 25.55 -6.89
C HIS A 407 11.92 24.52 -5.85
N ALA A 408 13.13 24.63 -5.31
CA ALA A 408 13.51 23.92 -4.10
C ALA A 408 12.94 24.66 -2.87
N PRO A 409 12.26 23.96 -1.95
CA PRO A 409 11.70 24.55 -0.73
C PRO A 409 12.76 24.92 0.32
#